data_AF-A0A1F2STN8-F1
#
_entry.id   AF-A0A1F2STN8-F1
#
_cell.length_a   1.000
_cell.length_b   1.000
_cell.length_c   1.000
_cell.angle_alpha   90.00
_cell.angle_beta   90.00
_cell.angle_gamma   90.00
#
_symmetry.space_group_name_H-M   'P 1'
#
loop_
_entity.id
_entity.type
_entity.pdbx_description
1 polymer ?
#
loop_
_entity_poly.entity_id
_entity_poly.type
_entity_poly.pdbx_seq_one_letter_code
_entity_poly.pdbx_strand_id
1 'polypeptide(L)'
;MTPETLEGHLRGSVTINTCLPCQVFWFDTLESLQLSPAAVLRLFTLIGGQVVKGRPDLHLRTGCPRCATPLQLTHDFQRNTKFQYWRCDKERGRLIAFYDFLREKDFIRPLSPQQLAELRESIQSVTCANCGAPVNLNNKSCCEHCGTPISVLDFRQGERLIAELRQAAARSSALAPGPDDETDEDDLKR
;
A
#
# COMPACT_ATOMS: atom_id res chain seq x y z
N MET A 1 -8.61 1.87 14.43
CA MET A 1 -7.72 1.09 13.54
C MET A 1 -7.47 -0.25 14.18
N THR A 2 -7.33 -1.30 13.39
CA THR A 2 -7.10 -2.67 13.86
C THR A 2 -5.66 -3.07 13.59
N PRO A 3 -4.90 -3.58 14.57
CA PRO A 3 -3.56 -4.10 14.33
C PRO A 3 -3.62 -5.36 13.46
N GLU A 4 -2.64 -5.50 12.57
CA GLU A 4 -2.50 -6.62 11.67
C GLU A 4 -1.02 -7.00 11.60
N THR A 5 -0.69 -8.19 12.08
CA THR A 5 0.67 -8.73 12.02
C THR A 5 0.91 -9.39 10.67
N LEU A 6 2.00 -9.00 10.04
CA LEU A 6 2.43 -9.39 8.70
C LEU A 6 3.86 -9.91 8.76
N GLU A 7 4.25 -10.64 7.72
CA GLU A 7 5.63 -11.09 7.55
C GLU A 7 6.52 -9.88 7.20
N GLY A 8 7.58 -9.70 7.99
CA GLY A 8 8.65 -8.74 7.73
C GLY A 8 9.79 -9.34 6.92
N HIS A 9 10.69 -8.51 6.43
CA HIS A 9 11.96 -8.95 5.84
C HIS A 9 12.73 -9.85 6.82
N LEU A 10 13.55 -10.75 6.27
CA LEU A 10 14.38 -11.69 7.05
C LEU A 10 13.58 -12.54 8.06
N ARG A 11 12.32 -12.88 7.73
CA ARG A 11 11.38 -13.63 8.60
C ARG A 11 11.04 -12.91 9.91
N GLY A 12 11.24 -11.60 9.98
CA GLY A 12 10.69 -10.80 11.06
C GLY A 12 9.15 -10.79 11.01
N SER A 13 8.54 -10.22 12.04
CA SER A 13 7.12 -9.85 12.02
C SER A 13 7.02 -8.33 12.04
N VAL A 14 6.17 -7.77 11.20
CA VAL A 14 5.83 -6.34 11.24
C VAL A 14 4.34 -6.22 11.54
N THR A 15 3.98 -5.47 12.57
CA THR A 15 2.58 -5.17 12.86
C THR A 15 2.26 -3.82 12.28
N ILE A 16 1.17 -3.70 11.55
CA ILE A 16 0.68 -2.42 11.01
C ILE A 16 -0.73 -2.19 11.52
N ASN A 17 -1.25 -0.98 11.34
CA ASN A 17 -2.62 -0.66 11.74
C ASN A 17 -3.50 -0.38 10.52
N THR A 18 -4.56 -1.15 10.33
CA THR A 18 -5.46 -1.05 9.18
C THR A 18 -6.80 -0.44 9.59
N CYS A 19 -7.34 0.49 8.80
CA CYS A 19 -8.77 0.85 8.87
C CYS A 19 -9.43 0.54 7.53
N LEU A 20 -10.16 -0.58 7.44
CA LEU A 20 -10.87 -0.97 6.22
C LEU A 20 -11.98 0.02 5.83
N PRO A 21 -12.86 0.50 6.75
CA PRO A 21 -13.88 1.48 6.38
C PRO A 21 -13.27 2.79 5.86
N CYS A 22 -12.16 3.23 6.47
CA CYS A 22 -11.45 4.44 6.07
C CYS A 22 -10.58 4.24 4.82
N GLN A 23 -10.27 2.99 4.44
CA GLN A 23 -9.33 2.61 3.39
C GLN A 23 -7.92 3.22 3.57
N VAL A 24 -7.37 3.14 4.78
CA VAL A 24 -6.02 3.64 5.12
C VAL A 24 -5.23 2.64 5.95
N PHE A 25 -3.91 2.70 5.82
CA PHE A 25 -2.94 2.07 6.71
C PHE A 25 -2.23 3.12 7.54
N TRP A 26 -1.96 2.78 8.80
CA TRP A 26 -0.98 3.46 9.63
C TRP A 26 0.24 2.55 9.77
N PHE A 27 1.40 3.13 9.50
CA PHE A 27 2.71 2.55 9.71
C PHE A 27 3.42 3.37 10.78
N ASP A 28 3.81 2.77 11.89
CA ASP A 28 4.79 3.36 12.80
C ASP A 28 6.17 3.45 12.10
N THR A 29 7.15 3.98 12.82
CA THR A 29 8.50 4.23 12.32
C THR A 29 9.11 2.96 11.71
N LEU A 30 9.52 3.04 10.44
CA LEU A 30 10.14 1.96 9.63
C LEU A 30 9.25 0.78 9.24
N GLU A 31 8.02 0.62 9.73
CA GLU A 31 7.20 -0.58 9.44
C GLU A 31 6.95 -0.79 7.94
N SER A 32 6.69 0.30 7.20
CA SER A 32 6.47 0.23 5.75
C SER A 32 7.69 -0.28 4.97
N LEU A 33 8.90 -0.09 5.51
CA LEU A 33 10.16 -0.58 4.93
C LEU A 33 10.45 -2.03 5.31
N GLN A 34 9.81 -2.53 6.36
CA GLN A 34 9.99 -3.90 6.85
C GLN A 34 9.07 -4.90 6.14
N LEU A 35 8.04 -4.45 5.42
CA LEU A 35 7.10 -5.32 4.71
C LEU A 35 7.80 -6.29 3.74
N SER A 36 7.68 -7.59 4.00
CA SER A 36 8.12 -8.61 3.06
C SER A 36 7.31 -8.58 1.75
N PRO A 37 7.81 -9.18 0.67
CA PRO A 37 7.02 -9.38 -0.55
C PRO A 37 5.69 -10.10 -0.31
N ALA A 38 5.66 -11.09 0.59
CA ALA A 38 4.45 -11.81 0.98
C ALA A 38 3.44 -10.91 1.70
N ALA A 39 3.91 -10.03 2.58
CA ALA A 39 3.07 -9.04 3.23
C ALA A 39 2.46 -8.05 2.23
N VAL A 40 3.24 -7.56 1.26
CA VAL A 40 2.72 -6.68 0.21
C VAL A 40 1.62 -7.35 -0.61
N LEU A 41 1.79 -8.63 -0.99
CA LEU A 41 0.74 -9.40 -1.69
C LEU A 41 -0.52 -9.57 -0.84
N ARG A 42 -0.36 -9.83 0.46
CA ARG A 42 -1.49 -9.94 1.39
C ARG A 42 -2.26 -8.62 1.47
N LEU A 43 -1.55 -7.49 1.54
CA LEU A 43 -2.16 -6.16 1.53
C LEU A 43 -2.86 -5.83 0.21
N PHE A 44 -2.30 -6.21 -0.94
CA PHE A 44 -2.99 -6.04 -2.23
C PHE A 44 -4.30 -6.83 -2.29
N THR A 45 -4.29 -8.06 -1.77
CA THR A 45 -5.50 -8.91 -1.69
C THR A 45 -6.55 -8.26 -0.79
N LEU A 46 -6.13 -7.73 0.36
CA LEU A 46 -6.99 -7.01 1.30
C LEU A 46 -7.62 -5.78 0.65
N ILE A 47 -6.85 -4.98 -0.07
CA ILE A 47 -7.34 -3.79 -0.77
C ILE A 47 -8.36 -4.19 -1.84
N GLY A 48 -8.05 -5.20 -2.65
CA GLY A 48 -8.95 -5.70 -3.71
C GLY A 48 -10.32 -6.14 -3.18
N GLY A 49 -10.37 -6.71 -1.97
CA GLY A 49 -11.62 -7.08 -1.31
C GLY A 49 -12.50 -5.90 -0.85
N GLN A 50 -11.98 -4.67 -0.79
CA GLN A 50 -12.70 -3.49 -0.29
C GLN A 50 -13.27 -2.57 -1.38
N VAL A 51 -12.83 -2.71 -2.63
CA VAL A 51 -13.16 -1.77 -3.73
C VAL A 51 -14.67 -1.65 -4.00
N VAL A 52 -15.48 -2.61 -3.54
CA VAL A 52 -16.94 -2.68 -3.77
C VAL A 52 -17.76 -1.75 -2.86
N LYS A 53 -17.19 -1.22 -1.76
CA LYS A 53 -17.93 -0.35 -0.82
C LYS A 53 -17.53 1.11 -1.02
N GLY A 54 -18.51 1.95 -1.33
CA GLY A 54 -18.33 3.40 -1.52
C GLY A 54 -17.48 4.04 -0.41
N ARG A 55 -16.62 4.98 -0.79
CA ARG A 55 -15.62 5.56 0.11
C ARG A 55 -16.23 6.63 1.02
N PRO A 56 -15.87 6.64 2.32
CA PRO A 56 -16.18 7.79 3.16
C PRO A 56 -15.39 9.00 2.68
N ASP A 57 -16.00 10.18 2.80
CA ASP A 57 -15.30 11.44 2.65
C ASP A 57 -14.11 11.44 3.61
N LEU A 58 -12.91 11.40 3.04
CA LEU A 58 -11.67 11.40 3.80
C LEU A 58 -11.40 12.85 4.25
N HIS A 59 -12.30 13.41 5.04
CA HIS A 59 -12.05 14.59 5.88
C HIS A 59 -11.06 14.16 6.97
N LEU A 60 -9.83 13.90 6.56
CA LEU A 60 -8.75 13.38 7.37
C LEU A 60 -8.17 14.52 8.22
N ARG A 61 -8.98 15.04 9.16
CA ARG A 61 -8.45 15.74 10.34
C ARG A 61 -8.14 14.72 11.42
N THR A 62 -7.29 13.76 11.11
CA THR A 62 -6.83 12.76 12.07
C THR A 62 -5.50 13.24 12.65
N GLY A 63 -5.49 13.54 13.95
CA GLY A 63 -4.23 13.67 14.68
C GLY A 63 -3.46 12.34 14.67
N CYS A 64 -2.16 12.40 14.91
CA CYS A 64 -1.33 11.21 15.07
C CYS A 64 -1.91 10.31 16.18
N PRO A 65 -2.15 9.00 15.94
CA PRO A 65 -2.67 8.08 16.95
C PRO A 65 -1.70 7.87 18.13
N ARG A 66 -0.42 8.28 17.99
CA ARG A 66 0.61 8.17 19.03
C ARG A 66 0.76 9.43 19.90
N CYS A 67 0.59 10.62 19.32
CA CYS A 67 0.87 11.88 20.02
C CYS A 67 -0.14 13.00 19.80
N ALA A 68 -1.26 12.71 19.13
CA ALA A 68 -2.37 13.62 18.83
C ALA A 68 -2.02 14.87 18.00
N THR A 69 -0.76 15.07 17.58
CA THR A 69 -0.38 16.21 16.73
C THR A 69 -1.06 16.11 15.36
N PRO A 70 -1.50 17.23 14.76
CA PRO A 70 -2.02 17.23 13.41
C PRO A 70 -1.00 16.61 12.44
N LEU A 71 -1.43 15.65 11.63
CA LEU A 71 -0.55 15.05 10.64
C LEU A 71 -0.29 16.03 9.49
N GLN A 72 0.93 15.98 8.96
CA GLN A 72 1.37 16.83 7.86
C GLN A 72 1.26 16.09 6.54
N LEU A 73 0.48 16.66 5.59
CA LEU A 73 0.41 16.14 4.23
C LEU A 73 1.79 16.24 3.58
N THR A 74 2.29 15.10 3.12
CA THR A 74 3.62 14.94 2.54
C THR A 74 3.47 14.32 1.16
N HIS A 75 4.18 14.88 0.19
CA HIS A 75 4.26 14.36 -1.17
C HIS A 75 5.62 13.69 -1.34
N ASP A 76 5.63 12.52 -1.96
CA ASP A 76 6.81 11.68 -2.07
C ASP A 76 6.81 10.94 -3.42
N PHE A 77 7.92 10.29 -3.72
CA PHE A 77 8.15 9.61 -4.98
C PHE A 77 8.82 8.27 -4.74
N GLN A 78 8.26 7.22 -5.32
CA GLN A 78 8.93 5.92 -5.41
C GLN A 78 9.19 5.65 -6.88
N ARG A 79 10.48 5.55 -7.24
CA ARG A 79 10.92 5.49 -8.65
C ARG A 79 10.38 6.70 -9.43
N ASN A 80 9.45 6.48 -10.36
CA ASN A 80 8.79 7.54 -11.15
C ASN A 80 7.35 7.83 -10.72
N THR A 81 6.90 7.22 -9.61
CA THR A 81 5.50 7.29 -9.18
C THR A 81 5.38 8.23 -7.99
N LYS A 82 4.71 9.37 -8.22
CA LYS A 82 4.28 10.31 -7.17
C LYS A 82 3.23 9.65 -6.28
N PHE A 83 3.29 9.89 -4.98
CA PHE A 83 2.22 9.53 -4.05
C PHE A 83 2.20 10.52 -2.87
N GLN A 84 1.16 10.46 -2.06
CA GLN A 84 1.03 11.30 -0.88
C GLN A 84 0.68 10.47 0.37
N TYR A 85 1.05 10.99 1.53
CA TYR A 85 0.71 10.42 2.83
C TYR A 85 0.71 11.52 3.89
N TRP A 86 0.18 11.22 5.07
CA TRP A 86 0.15 12.13 6.21
C TRP A 86 1.12 11.65 7.27
N ARG A 87 2.21 12.39 7.52
CA ARG A 87 3.24 12.01 8.50
C ARG A 87 3.06 12.71 9.83
N CYS A 88 3.50 12.04 10.89
CA CYS A 88 3.69 12.68 12.18
C CYS A 88 4.96 13.55 12.12
N ASP A 89 4.86 14.81 12.55
CA ASP A 89 5.98 15.74 12.69
C ASP A 89 7.03 15.27 13.72
N LYS A 90 6.58 14.52 14.74
CA LYS A 90 7.43 13.84 15.73
C LYS A 90 7.95 12.45 15.30
N GLU A 91 7.93 12.14 14.00
CA GLU A 91 8.46 10.89 13.42
C GLU A 91 7.88 9.59 14.00
N ARG A 92 6.65 9.63 14.50
CA ARG A 92 5.95 8.48 15.10
C ARG A 92 5.26 7.57 14.08
N GLY A 93 5.47 7.80 12.79
CA GLY A 93 4.82 7.05 11.72
C GLY A 93 4.10 7.92 10.70
N ARG A 94 3.37 7.25 9.82
CA ARG A 94 2.59 7.85 8.73
C ARG A 94 1.29 7.11 8.47
N LEU A 95 0.31 7.87 8.04
CA LEU A 95 -0.98 7.41 7.55
C LEU A 95 -0.97 7.48 6.01
N ILE A 96 -1.31 6.39 5.34
CA ILE A 96 -1.36 6.33 3.86
C ILE A 96 -2.67 5.71 3.41
N ALA A 97 -3.31 6.30 2.40
CA ALA A 97 -4.51 5.74 1.79
C ALA A 97 -4.16 4.47 1.00
N PHE A 98 -5.09 3.52 0.89
CA PHE A 98 -4.90 2.31 0.09
C PHE A 98 -4.49 2.65 -1.34
N TYR A 99 -5.10 3.68 -1.92
CA TYR A 99 -4.74 4.19 -3.25
C TYR A 99 -3.27 4.65 -3.33
N ASP A 100 -2.82 5.45 -2.37
CA ASP A 100 -1.45 5.95 -2.34
C ASP A 100 -0.44 4.84 -2.04
N PHE A 101 -0.82 3.82 -1.27
CA PHE A 101 -0.01 2.61 -1.07
C PHE A 101 0.15 1.79 -2.36
N LEU A 102 -0.92 1.63 -3.14
CA LEU A 102 -0.83 0.97 -4.46
C LEU A 102 0.09 1.74 -5.41
N ARG A 103 0.09 3.08 -5.34
CA ARG A 103 1.01 3.93 -6.11
C ARG A 103 2.45 3.81 -5.63
N GLU A 104 2.67 3.86 -4.31
CA GLU A 104 3.98 3.67 -3.70
C GLU A 104 4.61 2.35 -4.17
N LYS A 105 3.81 1.27 -4.26
CA LYS A 105 4.27 -0.04 -4.72
C LYS A 105 4.23 -0.22 -6.24
N ASP A 106 3.99 0.84 -7.01
CA ASP A 106 3.95 0.85 -8.48
C ASP A 106 2.93 -0.14 -9.08
N PHE A 107 1.84 -0.42 -8.36
CA PHE A 107 0.76 -1.31 -8.80
C PHE A 107 -0.29 -0.58 -9.64
N ILE A 108 -0.45 0.73 -9.42
CA ILE A 108 -1.31 1.59 -10.24
C ILE A 108 -0.54 2.81 -10.69
N ARG A 109 -0.87 3.31 -11.87
CA ARG A 109 -0.21 4.48 -12.46
C ARG A 109 -1.22 5.46 -13.06
N PRO A 110 -0.87 6.75 -13.15
CA PRO A 110 -1.66 7.71 -13.92
C PRO A 110 -1.84 7.25 -15.37
N LEU A 111 -3.01 7.55 -15.92
CA LEU A 111 -3.27 7.39 -17.34
C LEU A 111 -2.34 8.29 -18.17
N SER A 112 -1.88 7.80 -19.32
CA SER A 112 -1.16 8.64 -20.28
C SER A 112 -2.11 9.67 -20.90
N PRO A 113 -1.59 10.77 -21.49
CA PRO A 113 -2.42 11.74 -22.20
C PRO A 113 -3.31 11.11 -23.29
N GLN A 114 -2.79 10.11 -24.01
CA GLN A 114 -3.54 9.38 -25.03
C GLN A 114 -4.66 8.55 -24.39
N GLN A 115 -4.37 7.77 -23.35
CA GLN A 115 -5.39 6.95 -22.69
C GLN A 115 -6.48 7.83 -22.03
N LEU A 116 -6.11 9.02 -21.54
CA LEU A 116 -7.07 10.01 -21.05
C LEU A 116 -7.96 10.57 -22.16
N ALA A 117 -7.42 10.80 -23.36
CA ALA A 117 -8.20 11.25 -24.50
C ALA A 117 -9.20 10.17 -24.93
N GLU A 118 -8.75 8.92 -25.08
CA GLU A 118 -9.61 7.77 -25.39
C GLU A 118 -10.71 7.58 -24.34
N LEU A 119 -10.37 7.69 -23.04
CA LEU A 119 -11.35 7.58 -21.96
C LEU A 119 -12.45 8.66 -22.05
N ARG A 120 -12.09 9.89 -22.44
CA ARG A 120 -13.03 11.01 -22.56
C ARG A 120 -14.03 10.86 -23.70
N GLU A 121 -13.72 10.07 -24.71
CA GLU A 121 -14.66 9.78 -25.80
C GLU A 121 -15.86 8.95 -25.32
N SER A 122 -15.63 8.11 -24.31
CA SER A 122 -16.64 7.17 -23.81
C SER A 122 -17.24 7.55 -22.45
N ILE A 123 -16.50 8.28 -21.61
CA ILE A 123 -16.86 8.55 -20.22
C ILE A 123 -16.61 10.02 -19.87
N GLN A 124 -17.66 10.71 -19.39
CA GLN A 124 -17.58 12.11 -19.00
C GLN A 124 -17.19 12.31 -17.53
N SER A 125 -17.49 11.34 -16.67
CA SER A 125 -17.17 11.44 -15.24
C SER A 125 -16.81 10.09 -14.64
N VAL A 126 -15.89 10.12 -13.68
CA VAL A 126 -15.49 8.95 -12.89
C VAL A 126 -15.45 9.31 -11.42
N THR A 127 -15.57 8.32 -10.55
CA THR A 127 -15.35 8.50 -9.11
C THR A 127 -13.85 8.50 -8.83
N CYS A 128 -13.36 9.47 -8.05
CA CYS A 128 -11.96 9.53 -7.64
C CYS A 128 -11.60 8.29 -6.83
N ALA A 129 -10.64 7.51 -7.33
CA ALA A 129 -10.13 6.32 -6.66
C ALA A 129 -9.31 6.60 -5.39
N ASN A 130 -9.24 7.86 -4.90
CA ASN A 130 -8.67 8.20 -3.59
C ASN A 130 -9.73 8.70 -2.60
N CYS A 131 -10.45 9.80 -2.92
CA CYS A 131 -11.40 10.42 -2.01
C CYS A 131 -12.89 10.14 -2.29
N GLY A 132 -13.23 9.46 -3.39
CA GLY A 132 -14.63 9.20 -3.76
C GLY A 132 -15.38 10.39 -4.39
N ALA A 133 -14.78 11.59 -4.45
CA ALA A 133 -15.39 12.72 -5.12
C ALA A 133 -15.55 12.47 -6.64
N PRO A 134 -16.60 12.98 -7.30
CA PRO A 134 -16.72 12.90 -8.74
C PRO A 134 -15.59 13.69 -9.42
N VAL A 135 -15.06 13.15 -10.51
CA VAL A 135 -14.08 13.81 -11.37
C VAL A 135 -14.67 13.96 -12.75
N ASN A 136 -14.85 15.21 -13.18
CA ASN A 136 -15.26 15.53 -14.54
C ASN A 136 -14.05 15.37 -15.47
N LEU A 137 -14.16 14.45 -16.43
CA LEU A 137 -13.09 14.14 -17.36
C LEU A 137 -12.99 15.13 -18.52
N ASN A 138 -13.99 15.96 -18.79
CA ASN A 138 -14.02 16.83 -19.98
C ASN A 138 -12.80 17.76 -20.08
N ASN A 139 -12.27 18.22 -18.94
CA ASN A 139 -11.13 19.12 -18.91
C ASN A 139 -10.10 18.81 -17.81
N LYS A 140 -10.33 17.79 -16.97
CA LYS A 140 -9.41 17.43 -15.87
C LYS A 140 -8.80 16.05 -16.08
N SER A 141 -7.59 15.89 -15.56
CA SER A 141 -6.88 14.61 -15.39
C SER A 141 -6.63 14.30 -13.91
N CYS A 142 -7.03 15.20 -13.01
CA CYS A 142 -6.92 15.07 -11.57
C CYS A 142 -8.24 15.43 -10.88
N CYS A 143 -8.50 14.82 -9.75
CA CYS A 143 -9.60 15.18 -8.86
C CYS A 143 -9.38 16.58 -8.29
N GLU A 144 -10.40 17.42 -8.37
CA GLU A 144 -10.34 18.80 -7.86
C GLU A 144 -10.43 18.88 -6.33
N HIS A 145 -10.93 17.83 -5.68
CA HIS A 145 -11.06 17.79 -4.22
C HIS A 145 -9.74 17.43 -3.51
N CYS A 146 -9.02 16.42 -4.01
CA CYS A 146 -7.79 15.93 -3.36
C CYS A 146 -6.54 15.92 -4.26
N GLY A 147 -6.62 16.47 -5.47
CA GLY A 147 -5.50 16.55 -6.41
C GLY A 147 -5.05 15.21 -7.01
N THR A 148 -5.74 14.11 -6.71
CA THR A 148 -5.35 12.77 -7.16
C THR A 148 -5.53 12.62 -8.68
N PRO A 149 -4.50 12.21 -9.46
CA PRO A 149 -4.65 11.92 -10.87
C PRO A 149 -5.56 10.72 -11.12
N ILE A 150 -6.22 10.69 -12.27
CA ILE A 150 -6.93 9.50 -12.74
C ILE A 150 -5.90 8.42 -13.08
N SER A 151 -6.00 7.29 -12.40
CA SER A 151 -5.06 6.18 -12.52
C SER A 151 -5.77 4.90 -12.93
N VAL A 152 -5.00 4.00 -13.53
CA VAL A 152 -5.45 2.65 -13.89
C VAL A 152 -4.58 1.60 -13.23
N LEU A 153 -5.19 0.44 -13.01
CA LEU A 153 -4.47 -0.80 -12.86
C LEU A 153 -3.91 -1.18 -14.24
N ASP A 154 -2.59 -1.14 -14.40
CA ASP A 154 -1.94 -1.65 -15.59
C ASP A 154 -1.81 -3.16 -15.43
N PHE A 155 -2.69 -3.94 -16.08
CA PHE A 155 -2.74 -5.39 -15.90
C PHE A 155 -1.40 -6.08 -16.16
N ARG A 156 -0.64 -5.63 -17.17
CA ARG A 156 0.68 -6.20 -17.48
C ARG A 156 1.70 -5.89 -16.39
N GLN A 157 1.73 -4.64 -15.92
CA GLN A 157 2.61 -4.24 -14.82
C GLN A 157 2.22 -4.95 -13.52
N GLY A 158 0.92 -5.06 -13.24
CA GLY A 158 0.37 -5.73 -12.06
C GLY A 158 0.67 -7.22 -12.06
N GLU A 159 0.49 -7.92 -13.17
CA GLU A 159 0.86 -9.34 -13.32
C GLU A 159 2.36 -9.55 -13.08
N ARG A 160 3.21 -8.71 -13.68
CA ARG A 160 4.67 -8.77 -13.49
C ARG A 160 5.02 -8.56 -12.02
N LEU A 161 4.47 -7.53 -11.39
CA LEU A 161 4.73 -7.22 -9.98
C LEU A 161 4.25 -8.35 -9.05
N ILE A 162 3.06 -8.93 -9.30
CA ILE A 162 2.56 -10.08 -8.54
C ILE A 162 3.50 -11.29 -8.70
N ALA A 163 3.95 -11.57 -9.92
CA ALA A 163 4.88 -12.66 -10.18
C ALA A 163 6.22 -12.45 -9.48
N GLU A 164 6.80 -11.25 -9.56
CA GLU A 164 8.03 -10.87 -8.87
C GLU A 164 7.90 -11.01 -7.35
N LEU A 165 6.80 -10.53 -6.77
CA LEU A 165 6.53 -10.64 -5.33
C LEU A 165 6.37 -12.10 -4.89
N ARG A 166 5.68 -12.94 -5.69
CA ARG A 166 5.53 -14.38 -5.41
C ARG A 166 6.87 -15.11 -5.46
N GLN A 167 7.70 -14.83 -6.46
CA GLN A 167 9.05 -15.40 -6.56
C GLN A 167 9.93 -14.95 -5.39
N ALA A 168 9.87 -13.68 -5.01
CA ALA A 168 10.61 -13.16 -3.88
C ALA A 168 10.18 -13.80 -2.56
N ALA A 169 8.87 -13.94 -2.33
CA ALA A 169 8.33 -14.65 -1.17
C ALA A 169 8.80 -16.11 -1.11
N ALA A 170 8.74 -16.84 -2.23
CA ALA A 170 9.20 -18.23 -2.31
C ALA A 170 10.70 -18.37 -1.96
N ARG A 171 11.55 -17.45 -2.46
CA ARG A 171 12.98 -17.44 -2.13
C ARG A 171 13.22 -17.19 -0.64
N SER A 172 12.52 -16.23 -0.04
CA SER A 172 12.61 -15.96 1.39
C SER A 172 12.18 -17.15 2.25
N SER A 173 11.16 -17.90 1.81
CA SER A 173 10.74 -19.15 2.47
C SER A 173 11.72 -20.32 2.30
N ALA A 174 12.46 -20.37 1.18
CA ALA A 174 13.43 -21.44 0.91
C ALA A 174 14.78 -21.25 1.63
N LEU A 175 15.17 -20.01 1.93
CA LEU A 175 16.43 -19.69 2.63
C LEU A 175 16.35 -19.91 4.17
N ALA A 176 15.43 -20.74 4.65
CA ALA A 176 15.36 -21.10 6.07
C ALA A 176 16.54 -22.03 6.40
N PRO A 177 17.29 -21.80 7.50
CA PRO A 177 18.00 -22.92 8.11
C PRO A 177 16.95 -23.97 8.52
N GLY A 178 17.18 -25.23 8.16
CA GLY A 178 16.37 -26.35 8.62
C GLY A 178 16.48 -26.50 10.14
N PRO A 179 15.59 -27.28 10.79
CA PRO A 179 15.75 -27.57 12.21
C PRO A 179 17.13 -28.20 12.42
N ASP A 180 17.88 -27.67 13.38
CA ASP A 180 19.18 -28.19 13.77
C ASP A 180 19.05 -29.69 14.08
N ASP A 181 19.87 -30.49 13.42
CA ASP A 181 20.02 -31.93 13.66
C ASP A 181 20.64 -32.07 15.07
N GLU A 182 19.80 -32.19 16.09
CA GLU A 182 20.19 -32.70 17.40
C GLU A 182 20.60 -34.17 17.21
N THR A 183 21.85 -34.39 16.80
CA THR A 183 22.50 -35.69 16.99
C THR A 183 22.76 -35.87 18.48
N ASP A 184 21.91 -36.66 19.11
CA ASP A 184 22.23 -37.47 20.28
C ASP A 184 23.55 -38.23 20.02
N GLU A 185 24.61 -37.85 20.74
CA GLU A 185 25.73 -38.75 21.05
C GLU A 185 25.86 -38.87 22.57
N ASP A 186 24.88 -39.59 23.12
CA ASP A 186 24.95 -40.24 24.41
C ASP A 186 25.76 -41.54 24.26
N ASP A 187 27.10 -41.46 24.17
CA ASP A 187 27.96 -42.64 24.45
C ASP A 187 29.44 -42.28 24.67
N LEU A 188 29.82 -41.94 25.91
CA LEU A 188 31.17 -42.25 26.40
C LEU A 188 31.20 -42.41 27.92
N LYS A 189 30.62 -43.52 28.39
CA LYS A 189 31.06 -44.17 29.63
C LYS A 189 31.63 -45.55 29.29
N ARG A 190 32.92 -45.61 29.00
CA ARG A 190 33.72 -46.80 29.23
C ARG A 190 35.18 -46.47 29.49
#